data_AF-A0A3P8UET4-F1
#
_entry.id   AF-A0A3P8UET4-F1
#
_cell.length_a   1.000
_cell.length_b   1.000
_cell.length_c   1.000
_cell.angle_alpha   90.00
_cell.angle_beta   90.00
_cell.angle_gamma   90.00
#
_symmetry.space_group_name_H-M   'P 1'
#
loop_
_entity.id
_entity.type
_entity.pdbx_description
1 polymer ?
#
loop_
_entity_poly.entity_id
_entity_poly.type
_entity_poly.pdbx_seq_one_letter_code
_entity_poly.pdbx_strand_id
1 'polypeptide(L)'
;MSVHLIIFILLVFLPPASSQLDVCRSLRSSEAGPGWEFYACQPPPTNMKEGMQIRRFCTLENPYLCSDECDASSPDLSHPPQLMGDRERPLLANITLSWNKSLEVVDDIVVTFEYGRPTSMVLEKSLDKGVTWQPYQYYADDCLEAFGMSPKRVSDLAPSNLTRVICTEQYSRWVGAKEEKVVVFEVRARFVVFAGPKLINMDALYTRMETVKGLRDFFTFTNLRLRLLRPALGGTYVQRDNLLKYFYAISNIDVPARCKCNLHASQCVLRDATLQCECDHNTSGQDCQRCSQGFKSRSWRPGSYLPLPKGSGNPCKHLKMHLPPLVPPVPPVTAPLTLRCLFSDPMTPPSDSTSGTVNTNLVTITVPPSTGAASPTGVSSPAIGLTSDQAPAEDTPPTGPAPTSQAGDAPPTAGADTTVVPPDTLLDVPPKTYH
;
A
#
# COMPACT_ATOMS: atom_id res chain seq x y z
N MET A 1 -45.99 -26.74 5.59
CA MET A 1 -44.55 -26.41 5.68
C MET A 1 -44.43 -25.09 6.40
N SER A 2 -43.68 -25.03 7.50
CA SER A 2 -43.57 -23.84 8.35
C SER A 2 -42.97 -22.67 7.55
N VAL A 3 -43.49 -21.45 7.77
CA VAL A 3 -43.02 -20.20 7.14
C VAL A 3 -41.51 -20.03 7.32
N HIS A 4 -40.96 -20.51 8.44
CA HIS A 4 -39.52 -20.54 8.71
C HIS A 4 -38.73 -21.42 7.74
N LEU A 5 -39.29 -22.55 7.29
CA LEU A 5 -38.64 -23.44 6.33
C LEU A 5 -38.61 -22.83 4.92
N ILE A 6 -39.64 -22.07 4.56
CA ILE A 6 -39.71 -21.35 3.27
C ILE A 6 -38.73 -20.17 3.27
N ILE A 7 -38.60 -19.43 4.37
CA ILE A 7 -37.61 -18.34 4.52
C ILE A 7 -36.18 -18.89 4.49
N PHE A 8 -35.92 -20.04 5.15
CA PHE A 8 -34.60 -20.67 5.12
C PHE A 8 -34.22 -21.16 3.72
N ILE A 9 -35.18 -21.75 2.99
CA ILE A 9 -34.99 -22.15 1.59
C ILE A 9 -34.74 -20.91 0.71
N LEU A 10 -35.52 -19.83 0.87
CA LEU A 10 -35.30 -18.57 0.12
C LEU A 10 -33.96 -17.90 0.41
N LEU A 11 -33.43 -17.99 1.64
CA LEU A 11 -32.12 -17.47 2.01
C LEU A 11 -30.96 -18.35 1.49
N VAL A 12 -31.16 -19.67 1.38
CA VAL A 12 -30.17 -20.60 0.83
C VAL A 12 -30.12 -20.56 -0.70
N PHE A 13 -31.21 -20.17 -1.37
CA PHE A 13 -31.29 -20.02 -2.83
C PHE A 13 -31.12 -18.59 -3.34
N LEU A 14 -30.87 -17.60 -2.47
CA LEU A 14 -30.37 -16.31 -2.90
C LEU A 14 -28.93 -16.54 -3.41
N PRO A 15 -28.66 -16.43 -4.72
CA PRO A 15 -27.28 -16.45 -5.18
C PRO A 15 -26.53 -15.36 -4.40
N PRO A 16 -25.29 -15.60 -3.96
CA PRO A 16 -24.47 -14.53 -3.42
C PRO A 16 -24.55 -13.38 -4.41
N ALA A 17 -24.86 -12.17 -3.93
CA ALA A 17 -25.05 -11.01 -4.79
C ALA A 17 -23.89 -10.97 -5.78
N SER A 18 -24.17 -11.32 -7.04
CA SER A 18 -23.15 -11.50 -8.06
C SER A 18 -22.42 -10.17 -8.16
N SER A 19 -21.14 -10.14 -7.76
CA SER A 19 -20.39 -8.90 -7.81
C SER A 19 -20.24 -8.54 -9.27
N GLN A 20 -20.46 -7.27 -9.56
CA GLN A 20 -20.62 -6.72 -10.91
C GLN A 20 -19.39 -6.96 -11.82
N LEU A 21 -18.29 -7.44 -11.24
CA LEU A 21 -16.96 -7.60 -11.83
C LEU A 21 -16.43 -9.04 -11.69
N ASP A 22 -17.31 -10.03 -11.54
CA ASP A 22 -16.89 -11.44 -11.31
C ASP A 22 -16.71 -12.20 -12.63
N VAL A 23 -17.17 -11.63 -13.75
CA VAL A 23 -17.16 -12.26 -15.08
C VAL A 23 -16.28 -11.46 -16.03
N CYS A 24 -15.20 -12.06 -16.49
CA CYS A 24 -14.27 -11.42 -17.43
C CYS A 24 -14.78 -11.39 -18.88
N ARG A 25 -15.54 -12.41 -19.29
CA ARG A 25 -16.04 -12.52 -20.67
C ARG A 25 -17.33 -13.30 -20.79
N SER A 26 -18.11 -13.00 -21.82
CA SER A 26 -19.30 -13.77 -22.20
C SER A 26 -19.33 -14.03 -23.70
N LEU A 27 -20.06 -15.07 -24.10
CA LEU A 27 -20.34 -15.35 -25.51
C LEU A 27 -21.32 -14.31 -26.05
N ARG A 28 -20.89 -13.57 -27.06
CA ARG A 28 -21.72 -12.62 -27.79
C ARG A 28 -22.58 -13.38 -28.80
N SER A 29 -23.90 -13.35 -28.60
CA SER A 29 -24.90 -13.72 -29.59
C SER A 29 -25.14 -12.53 -30.53
N SER A 30 -24.34 -12.43 -31.60
CA SER A 30 -24.45 -11.37 -32.61
C SER A 30 -24.61 -11.98 -34.00
N GLU A 31 -25.35 -11.30 -34.89
CA GLU A 31 -25.50 -11.65 -36.31
C GLU A 31 -24.15 -11.79 -37.06
N ALA A 32 -23.07 -11.20 -36.53
CA ALA A 32 -21.71 -11.29 -37.09
C ALA A 32 -20.95 -12.59 -36.73
N GLY A 33 -21.63 -13.58 -36.11
CA GLY A 33 -21.05 -14.85 -35.68
C GLY A 33 -20.59 -14.88 -34.21
N PRO A 34 -20.17 -16.06 -33.70
CA PRO A 34 -19.76 -16.22 -32.31
C PRO A 34 -18.49 -15.41 -32.03
N GLY A 35 -18.55 -14.56 -31.00
CA GLY A 35 -17.42 -13.76 -30.54
C GLY A 35 -17.44 -13.60 -29.03
N TRP A 36 -16.31 -13.22 -28.44
CA TRP A 36 -16.23 -12.91 -27.01
C TRP A 36 -16.48 -11.42 -26.78
N GLU A 37 -17.35 -11.10 -25.83
CA GLU A 37 -17.44 -9.77 -25.23
C GLU A 37 -16.64 -9.79 -23.93
N PHE A 38 -15.80 -8.77 -23.72
CA PHE A 38 -14.90 -8.69 -22.56
C PHE A 38 -15.31 -7.54 -21.64
N TYR A 39 -15.38 -7.80 -20.34
CA TYR A 39 -15.78 -6.86 -19.30
C TYR A 39 -14.65 -6.64 -18.30
N ALA A 40 -14.72 -5.65 -17.42
CA ALA A 40 -13.75 -5.55 -16.34
C ALA A 40 -14.02 -6.66 -15.31
N CYS A 41 -12.96 -7.27 -14.76
CA CYS A 41 -13.14 -8.31 -13.75
C CYS A 41 -12.06 -8.32 -12.66
N GLN A 42 -12.43 -8.63 -11.43
CA GLN A 42 -11.54 -8.68 -10.27
C GLN A 42 -11.83 -9.87 -9.36
N PRO A 43 -10.84 -10.38 -8.62
CA PRO A 43 -11.07 -11.46 -7.68
C PRO A 43 -11.83 -10.98 -6.43
N PRO A 44 -12.57 -11.89 -5.77
CA PRO A 44 -13.25 -11.57 -4.53
C PRO A 44 -12.26 -11.17 -3.42
N PRO A 45 -12.66 -10.28 -2.50
CA PRO A 45 -11.84 -9.97 -1.34
C PRO A 45 -11.78 -11.14 -0.36
N THR A 46 -10.65 -11.28 0.32
CA THR A 46 -10.45 -12.23 1.42
C THR A 46 -9.49 -11.63 2.47
N ASN A 47 -9.42 -12.23 3.65
CA ASN A 47 -8.39 -11.89 4.63
C ASN A 47 -7.08 -12.55 4.23
N MET A 48 -6.07 -11.74 3.89
CA MET A 48 -4.82 -12.20 3.28
C MET A 48 -3.85 -12.86 4.26
N LYS A 49 -4.37 -13.62 5.24
CA LYS A 49 -3.57 -14.47 6.13
C LYS A 49 -2.95 -15.64 5.37
N GLU A 50 -3.74 -16.26 4.50
CA GLU A 50 -3.28 -17.37 3.66
C GLU A 50 -2.36 -16.82 2.56
N GLY A 51 -1.05 -17.09 2.68
CA GLY A 51 0.00 -16.52 1.82
C GLY A 51 0.75 -15.32 2.41
N MET A 52 0.41 -14.88 3.63
CA MET A 52 1.19 -13.90 4.38
C MET A 52 2.46 -14.56 4.93
N GLN A 53 3.62 -14.01 4.56
CA GLN A 53 4.90 -14.38 5.15
C GLN A 53 5.30 -13.33 6.18
N ILE A 54 5.33 -13.72 7.45
CA ILE A 54 5.78 -12.84 8.52
C ILE A 54 7.30 -12.94 8.61
N ARG A 55 7.98 -11.79 8.53
CA ARG A 55 9.42 -11.67 8.82
C ARG A 55 9.61 -10.70 9.97
N ARG A 56 10.13 -11.21 11.08
CA ARG A 56 10.44 -10.41 12.26
C ARG A 56 11.90 -9.99 12.18
N PHE A 57 12.17 -8.70 12.24
CA PHE A 57 13.53 -8.20 12.45
C PHE A 57 13.63 -7.78 13.91
N CYS A 58 14.16 -8.70 14.71
CA CYS A 58 14.51 -8.46 16.09
C CYS A 58 15.98 -8.08 16.10
N THR A 59 16.33 -7.02 16.82
CA THR A 59 17.72 -6.59 16.94
C THR A 59 18.56 -7.76 17.47
N LEU A 60 19.73 -7.96 16.87
CA LEU A 60 20.61 -9.15 17.01
C LEU A 60 20.97 -9.60 18.44
N GLU A 61 20.57 -8.89 19.48
CA GLU A 61 20.97 -9.17 20.87
C GLU A 61 19.96 -10.01 21.66
N ASN A 62 18.77 -10.35 21.12
CA ASN A 62 17.82 -11.20 21.84
C ASN A 62 17.03 -12.19 20.93
N PRO A 63 17.62 -13.35 20.58
CA PRO A 63 17.04 -14.31 19.63
C PRO A 63 15.78 -15.02 20.15
N TYR A 64 15.45 -14.95 21.44
CA TYR A 64 14.32 -15.67 22.05
C TYR A 64 12.99 -14.90 22.06
N LEU A 65 12.97 -13.63 21.63
CA LEU A 65 11.77 -12.78 21.71
C LEU A 65 10.82 -12.91 20.50
N CYS A 66 11.18 -13.74 19.51
CA CYS A 66 10.62 -13.66 18.16
C CYS A 66 10.22 -15.01 17.57
N SER A 67 9.64 -15.87 18.40
CA SER A 67 8.99 -17.09 17.94
C SER A 67 7.60 -16.78 17.37
N ASP A 68 7.27 -17.41 16.24
CA ASP A 68 5.96 -17.29 15.58
C ASP A 68 4.86 -18.03 16.37
N GLU A 69 5.26 -18.96 17.24
CA GLU A 69 4.41 -19.72 18.14
C GLU A 69 4.83 -19.44 19.59
N CYS A 70 3.85 -19.14 20.44
CA CYS A 70 4.04 -18.93 21.87
C CYS A 70 3.47 -20.14 22.61
N ASP A 71 4.36 -20.95 23.19
CA ASP A 71 3.97 -22.07 24.04
C ASP A 71 4.70 -21.96 25.38
N ALA A 72 3.93 -21.69 26.44
CA ALA A 72 4.47 -21.55 27.80
C ALA A 72 5.05 -22.87 28.35
N SER A 73 4.71 -24.01 27.76
CA SER A 73 5.21 -25.33 28.15
C SER A 73 6.52 -25.72 27.48
N SER A 74 6.89 -25.05 26.38
CA SER A 74 8.12 -25.30 25.63
C SER A 74 9.16 -24.20 25.89
N PRO A 75 10.33 -24.52 26.45
CA PRO A 75 11.37 -23.53 26.75
C PRO A 75 11.79 -22.68 25.53
N ASP A 76 11.78 -23.27 24.34
CA ASP A 76 12.22 -22.63 23.10
C ASP A 76 11.15 -21.71 22.46
N LEU A 77 9.88 -21.95 22.78
CA LEU A 77 8.72 -21.17 22.31
C LEU A 77 8.11 -20.30 23.41
N SER A 78 8.64 -20.42 24.64
CA SER A 78 8.21 -19.63 25.78
C SER A 78 8.89 -18.26 25.75
N HIS A 79 8.15 -17.23 26.16
CA HIS A 79 8.66 -15.87 26.30
C HIS A 79 8.63 -15.43 27.77
N PRO A 80 9.41 -16.07 28.67
CA PRO A 80 9.42 -15.73 30.09
C PRO A 80 9.99 -14.33 30.32
N PRO A 81 9.45 -13.56 31.28
CA PRO A 81 9.87 -12.19 31.57
C PRO A 81 11.39 -12.05 31.79
N GLN A 82 12.04 -13.08 32.35
CA GLN A 82 13.48 -13.11 32.63
C GLN A 82 14.38 -12.94 31.40
N LEU A 83 13.84 -13.11 30.18
CA LEU A 83 14.56 -12.89 28.92
C LEU A 83 14.60 -11.42 28.50
N MET A 84 13.84 -10.53 29.14
CA MET A 84 13.92 -9.09 28.93
C MET A 84 15.07 -8.53 29.77
N GLY A 85 16.30 -8.63 29.25
CA GLY A 85 17.52 -8.22 29.95
C GLY A 85 17.58 -6.72 30.30
N ASP A 86 18.24 -6.44 31.43
CA ASP A 86 18.36 -5.16 32.16
C ASP A 86 19.08 -3.99 31.46
N ARG A 87 19.15 -3.92 30.13
CA ARG A 87 19.80 -2.78 29.46
C ARG A 87 18.75 -1.74 29.09
N GLU A 88 18.83 -0.54 29.69
CA GLU A 88 18.00 0.64 29.38
C GLU A 88 18.15 1.04 27.89
N ARG A 89 17.45 0.32 27.01
CA ARG A 89 17.40 0.55 25.57
C ARG A 89 15.94 0.66 25.14
N PRO A 90 15.63 1.50 24.14
CA PRO A 90 14.28 1.59 23.62
C PRO A 90 13.84 0.24 23.05
N LEU A 91 12.69 -0.26 23.51
CA LEU A 91 12.08 -1.50 23.03
C LEU A 91 11.49 -1.25 21.63
N LEU A 92 12.28 -1.51 20.59
CA LEU A 92 11.87 -1.36 19.20
C LEU A 92 11.62 -2.73 18.58
N ALA A 93 10.52 -2.86 17.83
CA ALA A 93 10.21 -4.10 17.10
C ALA A 93 9.67 -3.81 15.70
N ASN A 94 10.20 -4.51 14.70
CA ASN A 94 9.76 -4.41 13.31
C ASN A 94 9.13 -5.73 12.86
N ILE A 95 7.83 -5.68 12.57
CA ILE A 95 7.07 -6.83 12.08
C ILE A 95 6.74 -6.57 10.62
N THR A 96 7.37 -7.33 9.71
CA THR A 96 7.17 -7.18 8.27
C THR A 96 6.24 -8.28 7.77
N LEU A 97 5.10 -7.88 7.21
CA LEU A 97 4.13 -8.76 6.57
C LEU A 97 4.37 -8.70 5.06
N SER A 98 4.75 -9.83 4.48
CA SER A 98 5.17 -9.88 3.09
C SER A 98 4.25 -10.76 2.27
N TRP A 99 3.78 -10.22 1.16
CA TRP A 99 3.15 -10.99 0.11
C TRP A 99 4.03 -10.87 -1.12
N ASN A 100 4.39 -12.00 -1.73
CA ASN A 100 5.08 -11.97 -3.01
C ASN A 100 4.12 -11.62 -4.16
N LYS A 101 3.11 -10.76 -3.93
CA LYS A 101 2.01 -10.43 -4.83
C LYS A 101 1.51 -9.02 -4.51
N SER A 102 1.13 -8.26 -5.55
CA SER A 102 0.46 -6.97 -5.35
C SER A 102 -0.99 -7.18 -4.92
N LEU A 103 -1.39 -6.50 -3.85
CA LEU A 103 -2.71 -6.56 -3.24
C LEU A 103 -3.35 -5.17 -3.18
N GLU A 104 -4.67 -5.11 -3.14
CA GLU A 104 -5.47 -3.91 -2.95
C GLU A 104 -6.32 -4.08 -1.67
N VAL A 105 -6.13 -3.20 -0.68
CA VAL A 105 -6.91 -3.23 0.57
C VAL A 105 -8.36 -2.87 0.28
N VAL A 106 -9.31 -3.61 0.85
CA VAL A 106 -10.74 -3.42 0.59
C VAL A 106 -11.56 -3.03 1.83
N ASP A 107 -11.01 -3.25 3.02
CA ASP A 107 -11.64 -2.93 4.30
C ASP A 107 -10.57 -2.61 5.34
N ASP A 108 -10.97 -2.24 6.54
CA ASP A 108 -10.05 -1.82 7.60
C ASP A 108 -8.98 -2.88 7.92
N ILE A 109 -7.72 -2.45 8.06
CA ILE A 109 -6.65 -3.31 8.58
C ILE A 109 -6.71 -3.22 10.09
N VAL A 110 -6.80 -4.38 10.75
CA VAL A 110 -7.03 -4.46 12.19
C VAL A 110 -5.88 -5.21 12.85
N VAL A 111 -5.23 -4.58 13.82
CA VAL A 111 -4.18 -5.19 14.63
C VAL A 111 -4.67 -5.26 16.07
N THR A 112 -4.75 -6.48 16.61
CA THR A 112 -5.21 -6.75 17.97
C THR A 112 -4.03 -7.06 18.87
N PHE A 113 -3.91 -6.31 19.96
CA PHE A 113 -2.89 -6.45 20.98
C PHE A 113 -3.47 -7.10 22.25
N GLU A 114 -2.73 -7.99 22.89
CA GLU A 114 -3.18 -8.62 24.13
C GLU A 114 -2.88 -7.79 25.38
N TYR A 115 -1.69 -7.19 25.42
CA TYR A 115 -1.16 -6.50 26.60
C TYR A 115 -0.93 -5.00 26.33
N GLY A 116 -2.01 -4.33 25.94
CA GLY A 116 -2.04 -2.88 25.69
C GLY A 116 -1.50 -2.49 24.32
N ARG A 117 -2.07 -1.41 23.78
CA ARG A 117 -1.66 -0.84 22.49
C ARG A 117 -0.36 -0.05 22.63
N PRO A 118 0.51 -0.03 21.62
CA PRO A 118 1.70 0.82 21.61
C PRO A 118 1.34 2.29 21.83
N THR A 119 2.12 2.96 22.67
CA THR A 119 2.02 4.43 22.84
C THR A 119 2.57 5.15 21.62
N SER A 120 3.50 4.54 20.86
CA SER A 120 3.83 5.01 19.52
C SER A 120 4.20 3.87 18.56
N MET A 121 3.66 3.94 17.35
CA MET A 121 3.93 3.01 16.26
C MET A 121 3.69 3.63 14.88
N VAL A 122 4.26 3.02 13.85
CA VAL A 122 4.07 3.41 12.45
C VAL A 122 3.65 2.19 11.63
N LEU A 123 2.59 2.34 10.85
CA LEU A 123 2.26 1.41 9.77
C LEU A 123 2.91 1.93 8.49
N GLU A 124 3.80 1.14 7.91
CA GLU A 124 4.42 1.41 6.60
C GLU A 124 3.90 0.42 5.56
N LYS A 125 3.94 0.84 4.30
CA LYS A 125 3.68 -0.04 3.15
C LYS A 125 4.82 0.01 2.14
N SER A 126 4.95 -1.05 1.37
CA SER A 126 5.82 -1.14 0.20
C SER A 126 4.99 -1.45 -1.04
N LEU A 127 5.46 -0.97 -2.20
CA LEU A 127 4.88 -1.25 -3.52
C LEU A 127 5.82 -2.09 -4.40
N ASP A 128 7.05 -2.32 -3.96
CA ASP A 128 8.15 -2.90 -4.72
C ASP A 128 8.76 -4.11 -4.00
N LYS A 129 7.90 -4.91 -3.35
CA LYS A 129 8.26 -6.17 -2.68
C LYS A 129 9.24 -5.98 -1.50
N GLY A 130 9.16 -4.85 -0.81
CA GLY A 130 9.91 -4.56 0.40
C GLY A 130 11.26 -3.88 0.17
N VAL A 131 11.54 -3.41 -1.05
CA VAL A 131 12.77 -2.66 -1.37
C VAL A 131 12.69 -1.25 -0.81
N THR A 132 11.60 -0.53 -1.08
CA THR A 132 11.31 0.79 -0.50
C THR A 132 10.08 0.74 0.40
N TRP A 133 10.07 1.65 1.38
CA TRP A 133 9.05 1.73 2.41
C TRP A 133 8.57 3.17 2.52
N GLN A 134 7.25 3.34 2.57
CA GLN A 134 6.59 4.61 2.76
C GLN A 134 5.62 4.54 3.94
N PRO A 135 5.50 5.60 4.74
CA PRO A 135 4.55 5.63 5.84
C PRO A 135 3.13 5.57 5.29
N TYR A 136 2.29 4.78 5.95
CA TYR A 136 0.87 4.63 5.63
C TYR A 136 0.00 5.35 6.66
N GLN A 137 0.31 5.20 7.95
CA GLN A 137 -0.30 5.94 9.05
C GLN A 137 0.60 5.94 10.30
N TYR A 138 0.57 7.04 11.04
CA TYR A 138 1.26 7.19 12.32
C TYR A 138 0.27 7.08 13.49
N TYR A 139 0.70 6.48 14.58
CA TYR A 139 -0.08 6.31 15.80
C TYR A 139 0.79 6.72 16.99
N ALA A 140 0.31 7.66 17.80
CA ALA A 140 1.01 8.13 19.00
C ALA A 140 0.01 8.55 20.07
N ASP A 141 0.38 8.51 21.35
CA ASP A 141 -0.38 9.11 22.45
C ASP A 141 -0.33 10.65 22.38
N ASP A 142 0.82 11.19 21.98
CA ASP A 142 1.04 12.58 21.57
C ASP A 142 1.71 12.62 20.18
N CYS A 143 0.94 13.00 19.16
CA CYS A 143 1.41 13.06 17.77
C CYS A 143 2.43 14.18 17.52
N LEU A 144 2.34 15.28 18.26
CA LEU A 144 3.22 16.43 18.09
C LEU A 144 4.59 16.13 18.67
N GLU A 145 4.63 15.51 19.86
CA GLU A 145 5.87 15.08 20.50
C GLU A 145 6.56 13.96 19.70
N ALA A 146 5.83 12.91 19.33
CA ALA A 146 6.42 11.71 18.73
C ALA A 146 6.87 11.90 17.27
N PHE A 147 6.10 12.65 16.48
CA PHE A 147 6.30 12.76 15.03
C PHE A 147 6.27 14.19 14.48
N GLY A 148 6.07 15.21 15.31
CA GLY A 148 5.93 16.60 14.85
C GLY A 148 4.69 16.83 14.00
N MET A 149 3.64 16.01 14.17
CA MET A 149 2.42 16.06 13.36
C MET A 149 1.23 16.48 14.23
N SER A 150 0.32 17.29 13.67
CA SER A 150 -0.96 17.55 14.35
C SER A 150 -1.85 16.28 14.32
N PRO A 151 -2.53 15.96 15.43
CA PRO A 151 -3.41 14.81 15.49
C PRO A 151 -4.63 15.04 14.61
N LYS A 152 -5.00 14.02 13.83
CA LYS A 152 -6.17 14.03 12.94
C LYS A 152 -6.86 12.68 12.92
N ARG A 153 -8.15 12.67 12.62
CA ARG A 153 -8.89 11.45 12.26
C ARG A 153 -9.17 11.44 10.76
N VAL A 154 -9.40 10.25 10.21
CA VAL A 154 -9.77 10.10 8.80
C VAL A 154 -11.07 10.83 8.47
N SER A 155 -12.03 10.88 9.41
CA SER A 155 -13.28 11.63 9.28
C SER A 155 -13.08 13.15 9.08
N ASP A 156 -11.94 13.68 9.53
CA ASP A 156 -11.63 15.11 9.46
C ASP A 156 -10.91 15.47 8.14
N LEU A 157 -10.64 14.48 7.27
CA LEU A 157 -9.99 14.70 5.98
C LEU A 157 -10.97 15.21 4.92
N ALA A 158 -10.52 16.21 4.16
CA ALA A 158 -11.23 16.66 2.97
C ALA A 158 -11.22 15.57 1.87
N PRO A 159 -12.29 15.46 1.04
CA PRO A 159 -12.36 14.48 -0.05
C PRO A 159 -11.18 14.54 -1.04
N SER A 160 -10.59 15.71 -1.24
CA SER A 160 -9.41 15.92 -2.09
C SER A 160 -8.11 15.35 -1.52
N ASN A 161 -8.06 15.10 -0.20
CA ASN A 161 -6.86 14.71 0.55
C ASN A 161 -7.03 13.35 1.25
N LEU A 162 -7.90 12.47 0.73
CA LEU A 162 -8.15 11.15 1.31
C LEU A 162 -6.97 10.17 1.20
N THR A 163 -5.93 10.49 0.44
CA THR A 163 -4.67 9.75 0.38
C THR A 163 -3.60 10.31 1.31
N ARG A 164 -3.94 11.36 2.09
CA ARG A 164 -3.00 11.96 3.04
C ARG A 164 -2.70 11.01 4.19
N VAL A 165 -1.41 10.86 4.46
CA VAL A 165 -0.89 10.20 5.66
C VAL A 165 -1.08 11.12 6.86
N ILE A 166 -1.63 10.59 7.94
CA ILE A 166 -1.95 11.33 9.17
C ILE A 166 -1.31 10.66 10.38
N CYS A 167 -1.26 11.40 11.48
CA CYS A 167 -1.04 10.86 12.81
C CYS A 167 -2.35 10.90 13.58
N THR A 168 -2.73 9.79 14.22
CA THR A 168 -3.94 9.69 15.05
C THR A 168 -3.58 9.29 16.47
N GLU A 169 -4.27 9.90 17.44
CA GLU A 169 -4.12 9.61 18.87
C GLU A 169 -5.21 8.67 19.39
N GLN A 170 -6.18 8.33 18.55
CA GLN A 170 -7.36 7.54 18.90
C GLN A 170 -7.01 6.13 19.42
N TYR A 171 -5.92 5.54 18.91
CA TYR A 171 -5.56 4.14 19.19
C TYR A 171 -4.33 3.99 20.10
N SER A 172 -3.76 5.09 20.60
CA SER A 172 -2.55 5.07 21.42
C SER A 172 -2.71 5.78 22.76
N ARG A 173 -3.74 6.63 22.93
CA ARG A 173 -4.09 7.20 24.23
C ARG A 173 -4.55 6.12 25.22
N TRP A 174 -4.16 6.31 26.47
CA TRP A 174 -4.36 5.34 27.56
C TRP A 174 -5.78 5.28 28.13
N VAL A 175 -6.64 6.27 27.84
CA VAL A 175 -7.99 6.34 28.42
C VAL A 175 -8.80 5.10 28.00
N GLY A 176 -9.11 4.19 28.94
CA GLY A 176 -9.85 2.93 28.67
C GLY A 176 -9.00 1.66 28.41
N ALA A 177 -7.69 1.70 28.63
CA ALA A 177 -6.71 0.71 28.16
C ALA A 177 -6.84 -0.76 28.63
N LYS A 178 -7.76 -1.11 29.53
CA LYS A 178 -8.03 -2.52 29.85
C LYS A 178 -8.97 -3.21 28.84
N GLU A 179 -9.76 -2.45 28.09
CA GLU A 179 -10.77 -3.02 27.17
C GLU A 179 -10.51 -2.74 25.69
N GLU A 180 -9.67 -1.76 25.36
CA GLU A 180 -9.32 -1.46 23.96
C GLU A 180 -8.01 -2.12 23.52
N LYS A 181 -8.15 -3.29 22.91
CA LYS A 181 -7.04 -4.10 22.37
C LYS A 181 -6.65 -3.74 20.94
N VAL A 182 -7.45 -2.93 20.26
CA VAL A 182 -7.43 -2.84 18.79
C VAL A 182 -6.83 -1.53 18.28
N VAL A 183 -5.95 -1.63 17.30
CA VAL A 183 -5.47 -0.53 16.46
C VAL A 183 -6.00 -0.75 15.04
N VAL A 184 -6.56 0.30 14.43
CA VAL A 184 -7.20 0.21 13.11
C VAL A 184 -6.54 1.16 12.13
N PHE A 185 -6.41 0.73 10.88
CA PHE A 185 -6.18 1.61 9.73
C PHE A 185 -7.50 1.74 8.96
N GLU A 186 -8.09 2.94 9.02
CA GLU A 186 -9.47 3.18 8.62
C GLU A 186 -9.59 3.37 7.09
N VAL A 187 -9.77 2.27 6.38
CA VAL A 187 -10.02 2.21 4.93
C VAL A 187 -11.48 2.52 4.64
N ARG A 188 -12.38 1.95 5.44
CA ARG A 188 -13.82 2.14 5.34
C ARG A 188 -14.20 3.61 5.49
N ALA A 189 -13.61 4.30 6.46
CA ALA A 189 -13.82 5.73 6.67
C ALA A 189 -13.42 6.57 5.44
N ARG A 190 -12.39 6.14 4.69
CA ARG A 190 -11.99 6.80 3.43
C ARG A 190 -12.97 6.51 2.29
N PHE A 191 -13.52 5.29 2.22
CA PHE A 191 -14.50 4.92 1.19
C PHE A 191 -15.88 5.53 1.42
N VAL A 192 -16.32 5.70 2.67
CA VAL A 192 -17.61 6.31 3.03
C VAL A 192 -17.79 7.69 2.42
N VAL A 193 -16.72 8.47 2.26
CA VAL A 193 -16.76 9.80 1.64
C VAL A 193 -17.27 9.75 0.18
N PHE A 194 -17.05 8.64 -0.52
CA PHE A 194 -17.50 8.44 -1.90
C PHE A 194 -18.74 7.55 -2.00
N ALA A 195 -18.78 6.44 -1.27
CA ALA A 195 -19.83 5.43 -1.36
C ALA A 195 -21.02 5.67 -0.41
N GLY A 196 -20.94 6.70 0.44
CA GLY A 196 -21.91 6.98 1.50
C GLY A 196 -21.72 6.10 2.74
N PRO A 197 -22.43 6.41 3.85
CA PRO A 197 -22.22 5.79 5.15
C PRO A 197 -22.47 4.28 5.20
N LYS A 198 -23.35 3.78 4.31
CA LYS A 198 -23.66 2.35 4.20
C LYS A 198 -22.83 1.63 3.13
N LEU A 199 -21.90 2.31 2.45
CA LEU A 199 -21.11 1.78 1.32
C LEU A 199 -21.97 1.17 0.19
N ILE A 200 -23.18 1.71 -0.02
CA ILE A 200 -24.11 1.20 -1.03
C ILE A 200 -23.82 1.84 -2.40
N ASN A 201 -23.38 3.09 -2.44
CA ASN A 201 -23.10 3.81 -3.67
C ASN A 201 -21.71 3.47 -4.23
N MET A 202 -21.48 2.19 -4.55
CA MET A 202 -20.20 1.70 -5.05
C MET A 202 -19.84 2.26 -6.42
N ASP A 203 -20.84 2.60 -7.24
CA ASP A 203 -20.68 3.27 -8.53
C ASP A 203 -19.91 4.60 -8.41
N ALA A 204 -20.24 5.41 -7.40
CA ALA A 204 -19.53 6.65 -7.12
C ALA A 204 -18.08 6.39 -6.68
N LEU A 205 -17.84 5.37 -5.85
CA LEU A 205 -16.49 4.97 -5.46
C LEU A 205 -15.66 4.50 -6.66
N TYR A 206 -16.19 3.60 -7.49
CA TYR A 206 -15.49 3.11 -8.68
C TYR A 206 -15.16 4.22 -9.67
N THR A 207 -16.10 5.15 -9.89
CA THR A 207 -15.85 6.35 -10.71
C THR A 207 -14.68 7.17 -10.16
N ARG A 208 -14.58 7.32 -8.83
CA ARG A 208 -13.49 8.06 -8.17
C ARG A 208 -12.16 7.30 -8.20
N MET A 209 -12.17 5.99 -8.07
CA MET A 209 -10.97 5.15 -8.20
C MET A 209 -10.32 5.26 -9.59
N GLU A 210 -11.13 5.49 -10.63
CA GLU A 210 -10.65 5.70 -12.00
C GLU A 210 -10.21 7.16 -12.26
N THR A 211 -10.98 8.13 -11.78
CA THR A 211 -10.79 9.56 -12.11
C THR A 211 -9.79 10.28 -11.22
N VAL A 212 -9.65 9.88 -9.95
CA VAL A 212 -8.72 10.50 -9.00
C VAL A 212 -7.37 9.81 -9.06
N LYS A 213 -6.37 10.53 -9.55
CA LYS A 213 -4.99 10.03 -9.64
C LYS A 213 -4.46 9.60 -8.27
N GLY A 214 -3.85 8.43 -8.20
CA GLY A 214 -3.20 7.90 -7.01
C GLY A 214 -4.14 7.33 -5.94
N LEU A 215 -5.48 7.47 -6.06
CA LEU A 215 -6.42 6.90 -5.08
C LEU A 215 -6.34 5.38 -5.05
N ARG A 216 -6.37 4.72 -6.22
CA ARG A 216 -6.21 3.26 -6.33
C ARG A 216 -4.84 2.77 -5.85
N ASP A 217 -3.78 3.51 -6.18
CA ASP A 217 -2.42 3.17 -5.75
C ASP A 217 -2.21 3.37 -4.24
N PHE A 218 -2.96 4.28 -3.62
CA PHE A 218 -2.96 4.45 -2.16
C PHE A 218 -3.45 3.19 -1.43
N PHE A 219 -4.40 2.43 -1.98
CA PHE A 219 -4.85 1.16 -1.41
C PHE A 219 -4.07 -0.05 -1.92
N THR A 220 -3.16 0.14 -2.88
CA THR A 220 -2.25 -0.92 -3.35
C THR A 220 -1.06 -1.08 -2.41
N PHE A 221 -0.62 -2.31 -2.17
CA PHE A 221 0.60 -2.66 -1.45
C PHE A 221 1.11 -4.05 -1.85
N THR A 222 2.39 -4.33 -1.61
CA THR A 222 2.98 -5.68 -1.68
C THR A 222 3.38 -6.19 -0.30
N ASN A 223 3.79 -5.29 0.59
CA ASN A 223 4.20 -5.60 1.95
C ASN A 223 3.71 -4.51 2.89
N LEU A 224 3.49 -4.89 4.15
CA LEU A 224 3.21 -3.98 5.24
C LEU A 224 4.29 -4.16 6.31
N ARG A 225 4.59 -3.11 7.06
CA ARG A 225 5.50 -3.18 8.19
C ARG A 225 4.92 -2.39 9.36
N LEU A 226 4.83 -3.06 10.50
CA LEU A 226 4.55 -2.44 11.79
C LEU A 226 5.89 -2.11 12.43
N ARG A 227 6.16 -0.81 12.63
CA ARG A 227 7.29 -0.32 13.41
C ARG A 227 6.79 0.08 14.78
N LEU A 228 7.01 -0.78 15.76
CA LEU A 228 6.63 -0.55 17.15
C LEU A 228 7.77 0.23 17.81
N LEU A 229 7.48 1.43 18.32
CA LEU A 229 8.48 2.38 18.80
C LEU A 229 8.46 2.52 20.33
N ARG A 230 7.28 2.53 20.94
CA ARG A 230 7.12 2.60 22.40
C ARG A 230 5.97 1.71 22.90
N PRO A 231 6.18 0.84 23.92
CA PRO A 231 5.14 -0.08 24.42
C PRO A 231 4.05 0.67 25.20
N ALA A 232 3.02 -0.05 25.62
CA ALA A 232 1.98 0.49 26.47
C ALA A 232 2.56 0.90 27.83
N LEU A 233 2.35 2.15 28.28
CA LEU A 233 2.97 2.67 29.52
C LEU A 233 2.07 2.65 30.76
N GLY A 234 0.81 2.24 30.63
CA GLY A 234 -0.08 2.26 31.80
C GLY A 234 -0.67 3.64 32.13
N GLY A 235 -0.45 4.65 31.28
CA GLY A 235 -0.81 6.05 31.59
C GLY A 235 0.02 6.64 32.72
N THR A 236 1.13 6.00 33.06
CA THR A 236 2.05 6.40 34.13
C THR A 236 3.46 6.50 33.58
N TYR A 237 4.36 7.13 34.34
CA TYR A 237 5.78 7.12 34.03
C TYR A 237 6.34 5.68 34.00
N VAL A 238 7.43 5.51 33.26
CA VAL A 238 8.16 4.24 33.19
C VAL A 238 8.64 3.86 34.60
N GLN A 239 8.13 2.75 35.13
CA GLN A 239 8.60 2.20 36.40
C GLN A 239 9.88 1.41 36.14
N ARG A 240 11.04 2.02 36.46
CA ARG A 240 12.36 1.42 36.24
C ARG A 240 12.57 0.14 37.08
N ASP A 241 11.91 0.05 38.22
CA ASP A 241 12.04 -1.10 39.14
C ASP A 241 11.33 -2.35 38.62
N ASN A 242 10.45 -2.22 37.63
CA ASN A 242 9.72 -3.33 37.01
C ASN A 242 9.56 -3.10 35.51
N LEU A 243 10.66 -3.27 34.76
CA LEU A 243 10.66 -3.20 33.30
C LEU A 243 9.96 -4.40 32.64
N LEU A 244 9.79 -5.49 33.39
CA LEU A 244 9.21 -6.75 32.92
C LEU A 244 7.74 -6.64 32.46
N LYS A 245 7.06 -5.58 32.84
CA LYS A 245 5.67 -5.31 32.45
C LYS A 245 5.52 -4.64 31.07
N TYR A 246 6.61 -4.18 30.46
CA TYR A 246 6.59 -3.45 29.20
C TYR A 246 7.03 -4.36 28.05
N PHE A 247 6.06 -4.88 27.32
CA PHE A 247 6.31 -5.73 26.16
C PHE A 247 5.23 -5.52 25.09
N TYR A 248 5.47 -6.05 23.90
CA TYR A 248 4.48 -6.09 22.84
C TYR A 248 3.91 -7.50 22.73
N ALA A 249 2.58 -7.59 22.68
CA ALA A 249 1.88 -8.84 22.40
C ALA A 249 0.76 -8.57 21.40
N ILE A 250 0.88 -9.16 20.21
CA ILE A 250 -0.12 -9.08 19.15
C ILE A 250 -0.78 -10.45 19.06
N SER A 251 -2.10 -10.52 19.21
CA SER A 251 -2.85 -11.78 19.03
C SER A 251 -3.29 -12.01 17.61
N ASN A 252 -3.65 -10.95 16.89
CA ASN A 252 -4.18 -11.10 15.54
C ASN A 252 -3.88 -9.89 14.66
N ILE A 253 -3.69 -10.15 13.36
CA ILE A 253 -3.58 -9.14 12.33
C ILE A 253 -4.51 -9.54 11.19
N ASP A 254 -5.56 -8.75 10.95
CA ASP A 254 -6.50 -8.93 9.85
C ASP A 254 -6.18 -7.95 8.73
N VAL A 255 -5.99 -8.48 7.52
CA VAL A 255 -5.70 -7.68 6.31
C VAL A 255 -6.71 -8.04 5.22
N PRO A 256 -7.93 -7.45 5.24
CA PRO A 256 -8.92 -7.66 4.20
C PRO A 256 -8.50 -6.99 2.89
N ALA A 257 -8.15 -7.79 1.89
CA ALA A 257 -7.65 -7.29 0.62
C ALA A 257 -8.08 -8.20 -0.55
N ARG A 258 -7.78 -7.79 -1.78
CA ARG A 258 -7.92 -8.61 -2.99
C ARG A 258 -6.63 -8.59 -3.79
N CYS A 259 -6.39 -9.60 -4.62
CA CYS A 259 -5.25 -9.57 -5.53
C CYS A 259 -5.41 -8.47 -6.58
N LYS A 260 -4.38 -7.63 -6.75
CA LYS A 260 -4.32 -6.69 -7.87
C LYS A 260 -4.13 -7.44 -9.18
N CYS A 261 -5.19 -7.56 -9.98
CA CYS A 261 -5.13 -8.22 -11.30
C CYS A 261 -5.38 -7.23 -12.44
N ASN A 262 -5.27 -5.92 -12.17
CA ASN A 262 -5.48 -4.83 -13.14
C ASN A 262 -6.80 -4.94 -13.93
N LEU A 263 -7.85 -5.44 -13.28
CA LEU A 263 -9.17 -5.68 -13.87
C LEU A 263 -9.19 -6.72 -15.03
N HIS A 264 -8.25 -7.67 -15.03
CA HIS A 264 -8.13 -8.73 -16.05
C HIS A 264 -8.24 -10.17 -15.50
N ALA A 265 -8.65 -10.37 -14.25
CA ALA A 265 -8.86 -11.71 -13.72
C ALA A 265 -9.94 -11.71 -12.65
N SER A 266 -10.85 -12.69 -12.68
CA SER A 266 -11.85 -12.91 -11.63
C SER A 266 -11.39 -13.89 -10.55
N GLN A 267 -10.23 -14.52 -10.73
CA GLN A 267 -9.69 -15.51 -9.79
C GLN A 267 -8.22 -15.21 -9.46
N CYS A 268 -7.85 -15.47 -8.21
CA CYS A 268 -6.48 -15.42 -7.73
C CYS A 268 -6.22 -16.69 -6.92
N VAL A 269 -5.20 -17.45 -7.33
CA VAL A 269 -4.91 -18.77 -6.79
C VAL A 269 -3.50 -18.80 -6.20
N LEU A 270 -3.31 -19.61 -5.16
CA LEU A 270 -2.01 -19.87 -4.58
C LEU A 270 -1.30 -20.97 -5.38
N ARG A 271 -0.21 -20.63 -6.09
CA ARG A 271 0.65 -21.57 -6.82
C ARG A 271 2.08 -21.44 -6.30
N ASP A 272 2.69 -22.58 -5.94
CA ASP A 272 4.07 -22.64 -5.43
C ASP A 272 4.33 -21.66 -4.27
N ALA A 273 3.41 -21.61 -3.30
CA ALA A 273 3.41 -20.68 -2.16
C ALA A 273 3.38 -19.18 -2.55
N THR A 274 2.97 -18.85 -3.77
CA THR A 274 2.80 -17.47 -4.25
C THR A 274 1.42 -17.25 -4.83
N LEU A 275 0.76 -16.15 -4.44
CA LEU A 275 -0.53 -15.78 -5.02
C LEU A 275 -0.31 -15.30 -6.47
N GLN A 276 -1.17 -15.74 -7.38
CA GLN A 276 -1.11 -15.36 -8.79
C GLN A 276 -2.52 -15.22 -9.39
N CYS A 277 -2.71 -14.19 -10.20
CA CYS A 277 -3.95 -13.97 -10.94
C CYS A 277 -4.09 -14.99 -12.09
N GLU A 278 -5.29 -15.51 -12.29
CA GLU A 278 -5.63 -16.29 -13.50
C GLU A 278 -6.07 -15.35 -14.61
N CYS A 279 -5.09 -14.85 -15.37
CA CYS A 279 -5.30 -13.76 -16.32
C CYS A 279 -6.18 -14.13 -17.52
N ASP A 280 -7.16 -13.26 -17.80
CA ASP A 280 -7.97 -13.23 -19.02
C ASP A 280 -7.53 -12.04 -19.90
N HIS A 281 -8.38 -11.63 -20.85
CA HIS A 281 -8.17 -10.46 -21.72
C HIS A 281 -6.88 -10.53 -22.54
N ASN A 282 -6.39 -11.75 -22.79
CA ASN A 282 -5.11 -12.06 -23.43
C ASN A 282 -3.91 -11.40 -22.73
N THR A 283 -3.99 -11.28 -21.40
CA THR A 283 -2.93 -10.74 -20.55
C THR A 283 -2.17 -11.86 -19.83
N SER A 284 -0.97 -11.54 -19.35
CA SER A 284 -0.10 -12.44 -18.61
C SER A 284 0.73 -11.66 -17.57
N GLY A 285 1.47 -12.39 -16.74
CA GLY A 285 2.20 -11.85 -15.60
C GLY A 285 1.45 -12.07 -14.29
N GLN A 286 2.11 -11.82 -13.17
CA GLN A 286 1.56 -12.10 -11.84
C GLN A 286 0.32 -11.24 -11.51
N ASP A 287 0.29 -10.00 -12.02
CA ASP A 287 -0.78 -9.02 -11.83
C ASP A 287 -1.53 -8.75 -13.16
N CYS A 288 -1.34 -9.60 -14.17
CA CYS A 288 -1.88 -9.38 -15.53
C CYS A 288 -1.40 -8.07 -16.18
N GLN A 289 -0.16 -7.68 -15.88
CA GLN A 289 0.43 -6.38 -16.22
C GLN A 289 1.05 -6.28 -17.62
N ARG A 290 0.94 -7.32 -18.44
CA ARG A 290 1.49 -7.35 -19.81
C ARG A 290 0.62 -8.21 -20.72
N CYS A 291 0.74 -8.02 -22.03
CA CYS A 291 0.07 -8.89 -22.99
C CYS A 291 0.75 -10.27 -23.06
N SER A 292 -0.05 -11.31 -23.32
CA SER A 292 0.43 -12.67 -23.56
C SER A 292 1.22 -12.77 -24.86
N GLN A 293 2.06 -13.81 -24.97
CA GLN A 293 2.81 -14.07 -26.20
C GLN A 293 1.85 -14.24 -27.39
N GLY A 294 2.19 -13.63 -28.54
CA GLY A 294 1.30 -13.59 -29.72
C GLY A 294 0.28 -12.44 -29.72
N PHE A 295 0.14 -11.73 -28.60
CA PHE A 295 -0.64 -10.50 -28.47
C PHE A 295 0.33 -9.36 -28.16
N LYS A 296 0.56 -8.44 -29.11
CA LYS A 296 1.29 -7.20 -28.83
C LYS A 296 0.43 -6.04 -29.28
N SER A 297 -0.45 -5.59 -28.39
CA SER A 297 -1.01 -4.24 -28.52
C SER A 297 0.14 -3.23 -28.48
N ARG A 298 0.06 -2.14 -29.26
CA ARG A 298 1.06 -1.05 -29.21
C ARG A 298 1.23 -0.46 -27.79
N SER A 299 0.27 -0.68 -26.88
CA SER A 299 0.40 -0.43 -25.44
C SER A 299 -0.57 -1.33 -24.67
N TRP A 300 -0.09 -2.10 -23.67
CA TRP A 300 -0.94 -2.73 -22.67
C TRP A 300 -1.69 -1.64 -21.87
N ARG A 301 -2.92 -1.93 -21.44
CA ARG A 301 -3.74 -1.04 -20.59
C ARG A 301 -4.49 -1.89 -19.57
N PRO A 302 -4.62 -1.43 -18.31
CA PRO A 302 -5.49 -2.10 -17.35
C PRO A 302 -6.95 -2.05 -17.83
N GLY A 303 -7.80 -2.95 -17.33
CA GLY A 303 -9.24 -2.75 -17.41
C GLY A 303 -9.65 -1.46 -16.68
N SER A 304 -10.87 -1.00 -16.95
CA SER A 304 -11.45 0.20 -16.33
C SER A 304 -12.79 -0.14 -15.70
N TYR A 305 -13.09 0.45 -14.55
CA TYR A 305 -14.42 0.35 -13.95
C TYR A 305 -15.50 1.01 -14.82
N LEU A 306 -15.11 1.86 -15.79
CA LEU A 306 -16.01 2.58 -16.67
C LEU A 306 -16.10 1.92 -18.07
N PRO A 307 -17.28 1.99 -18.72
CA PRO A 307 -18.54 2.53 -18.21
C PRO A 307 -19.23 1.57 -17.22
N LEU A 308 -19.90 2.12 -16.21
CA LEU A 308 -20.73 1.33 -15.30
C LEU A 308 -21.94 0.74 -16.07
N PRO A 309 -22.47 -0.42 -15.67
CA PRO A 309 -22.04 -1.25 -14.54
C PRO A 309 -20.86 -2.19 -14.84
N LYS A 310 -20.67 -2.61 -16.09
CA LYS A 310 -19.77 -3.73 -16.44
C LYS A 310 -18.28 -3.36 -16.57
N GLY A 311 -17.97 -2.07 -16.65
CA GLY A 311 -16.63 -1.59 -16.97
C GLY A 311 -16.18 -2.00 -18.37
N SER A 312 -14.88 -1.82 -18.64
CA SER A 312 -14.24 -2.23 -19.89
C SER A 312 -13.01 -3.09 -19.62
N GLY A 313 -12.92 -4.26 -20.26
CA GLY A 313 -11.82 -5.21 -20.03
C GLY A 313 -10.50 -4.86 -20.71
N ASN A 314 -10.50 -3.91 -21.66
CA ASN A 314 -9.33 -3.45 -22.43
C ASN A 314 -8.37 -4.58 -22.89
N PRO A 315 -8.86 -5.60 -23.61
CA PRO A 315 -8.08 -6.79 -23.92
C PRO A 315 -6.94 -6.52 -24.90
N CYS A 316 -5.85 -7.27 -24.72
CA CYS A 316 -4.75 -7.28 -25.66
C CYS A 316 -5.21 -7.87 -27.01
N LYS A 317 -4.89 -7.16 -28.09
CA LYS A 317 -5.24 -7.54 -29.47
C LYS A 317 -4.03 -8.23 -30.14
N HIS A 318 -4.32 -9.18 -31.03
CA HIS A 318 -3.31 -9.79 -31.87
C HIS A 318 -2.62 -8.74 -32.76
N LEU A 319 -1.35 -8.98 -33.09
CA LEU A 319 -0.81 -8.36 -34.30
C LEU A 319 -1.58 -8.94 -35.48
N LYS A 320 -2.27 -8.09 -36.24
CA LYS A 320 -2.42 -8.40 -37.67
C LYS A 320 -1.00 -8.36 -38.23
N MET A 321 -0.35 -9.51 -38.36
CA MET A 321 0.75 -9.59 -39.33
C MET A 321 0.11 -9.19 -40.66
N HIS A 322 0.50 -8.05 -41.22
CA HIS A 322 0.27 -7.84 -42.64
C HIS A 322 1.05 -8.95 -43.33
N LEU A 323 0.35 -10.00 -43.75
CA LEU A 323 0.88 -10.84 -44.79
C LEU A 323 1.11 -9.89 -45.97
N PRO A 324 2.35 -9.75 -46.49
CA PRO A 324 2.54 -8.98 -47.71
C PRO A 324 1.57 -9.52 -48.75
N PRO A 325 0.91 -8.67 -49.56
CA PRO A 325 0.01 -9.13 -50.59
C PRO A 325 0.77 -10.17 -51.42
N LEU A 326 0.16 -11.34 -51.63
CA LEU A 326 0.64 -12.35 -52.56
C LEU A 326 0.95 -11.63 -53.87
N VAL A 327 2.24 -11.51 -54.20
CA VAL A 327 2.67 -11.00 -55.50
C VAL A 327 2.03 -11.94 -56.53
N PRO A 328 1.21 -11.43 -57.47
CA PRO A 328 0.64 -12.29 -58.49
C PRO A 328 1.79 -12.93 -59.28
N PRO A 329 1.63 -14.19 -59.75
CA PRO A 329 2.67 -14.86 -60.52
C PRO A 329 3.02 -14.03 -61.75
N VAL A 330 4.30 -13.72 -61.90
CA VAL A 330 4.85 -13.09 -63.10
C VAL A 330 4.55 -14.01 -64.29
N PRO A 331 3.90 -13.52 -65.37
CA PRO A 331 3.67 -14.36 -66.54
C PRO A 331 5.01 -14.75 -67.18
N PRO A 332 5.12 -15.95 -67.78
CA PRO A 332 6.35 -16.42 -68.40
C PRO A 332 6.72 -15.49 -69.56
N VAL A 333 7.93 -14.92 -69.49
CA VAL A 333 8.51 -14.19 -70.60
C VAL A 333 8.97 -15.21 -71.64
N THR A 334 8.21 -15.35 -72.72
CA THR A 334 8.67 -16.04 -73.94
C THR A 334 9.73 -15.17 -74.62
N ALA A 335 11.00 -15.45 -74.35
CA ALA A 335 12.10 -14.96 -75.17
C ALA A 335 12.40 -15.97 -76.30
N PRO A 336 12.46 -15.55 -77.57
CA PRO A 336 12.84 -16.45 -78.66
C PRO A 336 14.36 -16.70 -78.62
N LEU A 337 14.72 -17.98 -78.67
CA LEU A 337 16.07 -18.47 -78.92
C LEU A 337 16.55 -17.98 -80.30
N THR A 338 17.56 -17.12 -80.32
CA THR A 338 18.39 -16.93 -81.52
C THR A 338 19.78 -17.47 -81.24
N LEU A 339 20.07 -18.58 -81.91
CA LEU A 339 21.34 -19.27 -81.95
C LEU A 339 22.32 -18.44 -82.80
N ARG A 340 23.40 -17.92 -82.20
CA ARG A 340 24.57 -17.46 -82.97
C ARG A 340 25.82 -18.17 -82.44
N CYS A 341 26.43 -18.91 -83.35
CA CYS A 341 27.63 -19.70 -83.15
C CYS A 341 28.87 -18.82 -82.94
N LEU A 342 29.77 -19.36 -82.13
CA LEU A 342 31.10 -18.86 -81.77
C LEU A 342 32.02 -18.67 -82.97
N PHE A 343 32.84 -17.63 -82.95
CA PHE A 343 34.20 -17.68 -83.48
C PHE A 343 35.18 -16.93 -82.56
N SER A 344 36.34 -17.57 -82.45
CA SER A 344 37.46 -17.47 -81.52
C SER A 344 38.13 -16.11 -81.30
N ASP A 345 38.67 -15.95 -80.09
CA ASP A 345 39.71 -14.98 -79.73
C ASP A 345 40.99 -15.13 -80.58
N PRO A 346 41.85 -14.09 -80.59
CA PRO A 346 43.19 -14.31 -80.04
C PRO A 346 43.75 -13.18 -79.14
N MET A 347 44.28 -13.62 -77.99
CA MET A 347 45.41 -13.15 -77.17
C MET A 347 46.12 -11.81 -77.48
N THR A 348 46.27 -10.94 -76.47
CA THR A 348 47.54 -10.27 -76.09
C THR A 348 47.45 -9.59 -74.70
N PRO A 349 48.54 -9.51 -73.89
CA PRO A 349 48.53 -9.03 -72.49
C PRO A 349 49.21 -7.63 -72.35
N PRO A 350 49.58 -7.16 -71.13
CA PRO A 350 49.03 -5.97 -70.46
C PRO A 350 49.89 -4.69 -70.56
N SER A 351 49.31 -3.52 -70.28
CA SER A 351 50.08 -2.33 -69.87
C SER A 351 49.23 -1.26 -69.16
N ASP A 352 49.84 -0.70 -68.11
CA ASP A 352 49.39 0.36 -67.20
C ASP A 352 48.79 1.62 -67.83
N SER A 353 47.84 2.25 -67.13
CA SER A 353 48.10 3.48 -66.34
C SER A 353 46.86 4.36 -66.09
N THR A 354 46.71 4.71 -64.81
CA THR A 354 46.25 6.00 -64.23
C THR A 354 44.78 6.50 -64.29
N SER A 355 44.25 6.57 -63.06
CA SER A 355 43.57 7.72 -62.40
C SER A 355 42.06 7.89 -62.53
N GLY A 356 41.38 8.02 -61.37
CA GLY A 356 40.02 8.53 -61.27
C GLY A 356 39.15 7.97 -60.13
N THR A 357 39.58 8.19 -58.88
CA THR A 357 38.79 8.28 -57.62
C THR A 357 37.32 7.82 -57.57
N VAL A 358 37.05 6.82 -56.71
CA VAL A 358 35.74 6.52 -56.10
C VAL A 358 35.88 6.61 -54.57
N ASN A 359 35.05 7.45 -53.95
CA ASN A 359 34.93 7.59 -52.50
C ASN A 359 33.92 6.57 -51.94
N THR A 360 34.38 5.69 -51.05
CA THR A 360 33.54 4.96 -50.09
C THR A 360 34.22 4.97 -48.73
N ASN A 361 33.72 5.78 -47.80
CA ASN A 361 34.15 5.74 -46.40
C ASN A 361 33.26 4.79 -45.61
N LEU A 362 33.88 3.68 -45.20
CA LEU A 362 33.50 2.80 -44.10
C LEU A 362 34.03 3.41 -42.80
N VAL A 363 33.21 3.55 -41.76
CA VAL A 363 33.68 3.94 -40.42
C VAL A 363 33.44 2.81 -39.43
N THR A 364 34.55 2.22 -39.01
CA THR A 364 34.71 1.29 -37.88
C THR A 364 34.77 2.09 -36.58
N ILE A 365 34.11 1.59 -35.52
CA ILE A 365 34.13 2.18 -34.17
C ILE A 365 35.33 1.62 -33.40
N THR A 366 36.21 2.52 -32.94
CA THR A 366 37.42 2.22 -32.16
C THR A 366 37.22 2.60 -30.69
N VAL A 367 37.66 1.72 -29.79
CA VAL A 367 37.77 1.91 -28.33
C VAL A 367 39.06 2.67 -27.96
N PRO A 368 39.10 3.56 -26.95
CA PRO A 368 40.34 4.08 -26.40
C PRO A 368 40.75 3.41 -25.06
N PRO A 369 42.05 3.42 -24.69
CA PRO A 369 42.62 2.63 -23.58
C PRO A 369 42.81 3.42 -22.27
N SER A 370 43.10 2.66 -21.20
CA SER A 370 43.48 3.05 -19.83
C SER A 370 44.98 3.34 -19.66
N THR A 371 45.36 4.21 -18.70
CA THR A 371 46.50 4.04 -17.75
C THR A 371 46.56 5.14 -16.65
N GLY A 372 46.51 4.73 -15.37
CA GLY A 372 47.60 4.86 -14.36
C GLY A 372 48.02 6.18 -13.68
N ALA A 373 47.62 6.34 -12.40
CA ALA A 373 48.37 6.73 -11.17
C ALA A 373 49.01 8.12 -10.96
N ALA A 374 48.60 8.83 -9.88
CA ALA A 374 49.36 9.13 -8.63
C ALA A 374 48.74 10.30 -7.81
N SER A 375 48.84 10.21 -6.46
CA SER A 375 48.32 11.14 -5.41
C SER A 375 48.98 12.53 -5.37
N PRO A 376 48.45 13.52 -4.59
CA PRO A 376 48.78 13.62 -3.17
C PRO A 376 47.62 14.06 -2.22
N THR A 377 47.93 13.94 -0.93
CA THR A 377 47.19 14.24 0.30
C THR A 377 46.83 15.71 0.56
N GLY A 378 45.72 15.96 1.27
CA GLY A 378 45.72 16.91 2.40
C GLY A 378 44.66 18.04 2.44
N VAL A 379 43.75 17.90 3.41
CA VAL A 379 43.27 18.95 4.36
C VAL A 379 42.01 19.79 4.03
N SER A 380 41.09 19.74 5.03
CA SER A 380 40.11 20.71 5.54
C SER A 380 38.70 20.86 4.94
N SER A 381 37.74 20.56 5.84
CA SER A 381 36.32 20.92 5.87
C SER A 381 36.07 22.43 5.89
N PRO A 382 34.81 22.86 5.70
CA PRO A 382 34.29 24.01 6.42
C PRO A 382 33.12 23.61 7.32
N ALA A 383 33.30 23.86 8.61
CA ALA A 383 32.21 24.18 9.53
C ALA A 383 31.87 25.67 9.36
N ILE A 384 30.59 26.02 9.41
CA ILE A 384 30.17 27.40 9.71
C ILE A 384 29.42 27.37 11.03
N GLY A 385 30.06 28.01 12.01
CA GLY A 385 29.61 28.14 13.38
C GLY A 385 28.68 29.32 13.59
N LEU A 386 27.99 29.19 14.72
CA LEU A 386 27.26 30.22 15.44
C LEU A 386 28.15 31.43 15.76
N THR A 387 27.57 32.63 15.71
CA THR A 387 28.04 33.78 16.48
C THR A 387 26.83 34.41 17.18
N SER A 388 26.86 34.35 18.51
CA SER A 388 26.16 35.21 19.45
C SER A 388 27.07 36.40 19.72
N ASP A 389 26.53 37.63 19.77
CA ASP A 389 27.04 38.68 20.66
C ASP A 389 25.98 39.76 20.94
N GLN A 390 25.74 39.92 22.25
CA GLN A 390 25.38 41.07 23.08
C GLN A 390 24.59 42.30 22.56
N ALA A 391 23.61 42.70 23.39
CA ALA A 391 22.86 43.96 23.42
C ALA A 391 23.71 45.20 23.79
N PRO A 392 23.14 46.42 23.65
CA PRO A 392 22.76 47.18 24.86
C PRO A 392 21.41 47.93 24.78
N ALA A 393 21.07 48.63 25.87
CA ALA A 393 19.75 48.98 26.40
C ALA A 393 19.17 50.38 26.07
N GLU A 394 17.91 50.55 26.50
CA GLU A 394 17.16 51.76 26.92
C GLU A 394 16.91 52.93 25.93
N ASP A 395 15.63 53.19 25.62
CA ASP A 395 14.97 54.45 26.03
C ASP A 395 13.42 54.39 25.86
N THR A 396 12.68 55.00 26.79
CA THR A 396 11.21 55.23 26.81
C THR A 396 10.97 56.65 27.38
N PRO A 397 9.76 57.26 27.37
CA PRO A 397 8.63 57.37 26.41
C PRO A 397 8.29 58.88 26.16
N PRO A 398 7.08 59.32 25.69
CA PRO A 398 5.95 59.50 26.64
C PRO A 398 4.48 59.48 26.09
N THR A 399 3.56 59.31 27.04
CA THR A 399 2.20 59.92 27.20
C THR A 399 0.95 59.47 26.40
N GLY A 400 -0.13 59.16 27.18
CA GLY A 400 -1.51 58.75 26.76
C GLY A 400 -2.45 59.89 26.32
N PRO A 401 -3.80 59.87 26.52
CA PRO A 401 -4.55 59.28 27.65
C PRO A 401 -5.85 58.48 27.30
N ALA A 402 -6.48 57.92 28.35
CA ALA A 402 -7.77 57.24 28.41
C ALA A 402 -9.00 58.17 28.30
N PRO A 403 -10.24 57.62 28.32
CA PRO A 403 -11.12 57.99 29.44
C PRO A 403 -12.01 56.84 30.01
N THR A 404 -12.73 57.25 31.04
CA THR A 404 -13.30 56.60 32.24
C THR A 404 -14.76 56.07 32.16
N SER A 405 -15.08 55.31 33.21
CA SER A 405 -16.32 54.66 33.70
C SER A 405 -17.56 55.52 34.03
N GLN A 406 -18.77 54.90 34.13
CA GLN A 406 -19.65 54.80 35.34
C GLN A 406 -20.99 54.05 35.03
N ALA A 407 -21.40 53.03 35.83
CA ALA A 407 -22.50 52.96 36.84
C ALA A 407 -23.94 53.02 36.26
N GLY A 408 -24.96 52.23 36.64
CA GLY A 408 -25.20 51.22 37.69
C GLY A 408 -26.59 50.56 37.55
N ASP A 409 -27.08 49.99 38.67
CA ASP A 409 -28.41 49.44 39.00
C ASP A 409 -28.67 47.92 38.96
N ALA A 410 -29.22 47.46 40.09
CA ALA A 410 -29.76 46.15 40.48
C ALA A 410 -31.12 46.39 41.20
N PRO A 411 -31.80 45.40 41.82
CA PRO A 411 -32.36 44.10 41.39
C PRO A 411 -33.91 44.06 41.63
N PRO A 412 -34.63 42.90 41.71
CA PRO A 412 -34.65 42.10 42.96
C PRO A 412 -34.90 40.55 42.86
N THR A 413 -34.33 39.85 43.86
CA THR A 413 -34.67 38.61 44.62
C THR A 413 -35.61 37.49 44.12
N ALA A 414 -35.11 36.24 44.27
CA ALA A 414 -35.65 35.10 45.06
C ALA A 414 -34.70 33.88 44.86
N GLY A 415 -34.35 32.96 45.76
CA GLY A 415 -34.63 32.64 47.16
C GLY A 415 -33.72 31.44 47.50
N ALA A 416 -33.29 31.34 48.76
CA ALA A 416 -32.30 30.37 49.25
C ALA A 416 -32.85 28.94 49.37
N ASP A 417 -31.99 27.93 49.21
CA ASP A 417 -31.89 26.85 50.20
C ASP A 417 -30.52 26.14 50.14
N THR A 418 -29.91 25.97 51.30
CA THR A 418 -28.65 25.27 51.54
C THR A 418 -28.94 24.20 52.57
N THR A 419 -28.79 22.93 52.19
CA THR A 419 -28.80 21.80 53.15
C THR A 419 -27.49 21.03 53.06
N VAL A 420 -26.81 21.04 54.20
CA VAL A 420 -25.62 20.27 54.56
C VAL A 420 -26.06 18.84 54.91
N VAL A 421 -25.39 17.82 54.38
CA VAL A 421 -25.55 16.40 54.79
C VAL A 421 -24.15 15.75 54.93
N PRO A 422 -23.87 14.97 56.01
CA PRO A 422 -22.53 14.55 56.43
C PRO A 422 -22.06 13.22 55.77
N PRO A 423 -20.79 12.79 55.99
CA PRO A 423 -20.25 11.57 55.38
C PRO A 423 -20.56 10.34 56.24
N ASP A 424 -21.13 9.30 55.64
CA ASP A 424 -21.34 8.00 56.29
C ASP A 424 -20.59 6.87 55.57
N THR A 425 -19.63 6.32 56.32
CA THR A 425 -19.36 4.91 56.61
C THR A 425 -19.20 3.86 55.48
N LEU A 426 -18.01 3.24 55.53
CA LEU A 426 -17.60 1.97 54.91
C LEU A 426 -18.63 0.85 55.13
N LEU A 427 -18.90 0.08 54.07
CA LEU A 427 -19.44 -1.27 54.16
C LEU A 427 -18.53 -2.24 53.39
N ASP A 428 -17.91 -3.14 54.15
CA ASP A 428 -17.18 -4.33 53.72
C ASP A 428 -18.07 -5.28 52.90
N VAL A 429 -17.57 -5.73 51.75
CA VAL A 429 -18.14 -6.86 50.99
C VAL A 429 -17.05 -7.93 50.84
N PRO A 430 -17.24 -9.16 51.34
CA PRO A 430 -16.24 -10.23 51.24
C PRO A 430 -16.22 -10.89 49.84
N PRO A 431 -15.08 -11.49 49.44
CA PRO A 431 -14.91 -12.08 48.10
C PRO A 431 -15.63 -13.43 47.96
N LYS A 432 -16.35 -13.60 46.85
CA LYS A 432 -16.87 -14.90 46.39
C LYS A 432 -15.76 -15.71 45.71
N THR A 433 -15.50 -16.90 46.24
CA THR A 433 -14.78 -18.01 45.61
C THR A 433 -15.57 -18.55 44.42
N TYR A 434 -14.91 -18.74 43.27
CA TYR A 434 -15.41 -19.57 42.17
C TYR A 434 -14.65 -20.91 42.18
N HIS A 435 -15.42 -21.99 42.17
CA HIS A 435 -14.98 -23.36 41.87
C HIS A 435 -14.88 -23.57 40.36
#